data_AF-A0A4Q5WAM6-F1
#
_entry.id   AF-A0A4Q5WAM6-F1
#
_cell.length_a   1.000
_cell.length_b   1.000
_cell.length_c   1.000
_cell.angle_alpha   90.00
_cell.angle_beta   90.00
_cell.angle_gamma   90.00
#
_symmetry.space_group_name_H-M   'P 1'
#
loop_
_entity.id
_entity.type
_entity.pdbx_description
1 polymer ?
#
loop_
_entity_poly.entity_id
_entity_poly.type
_entity_poly.pdbx_seq_one_letter_code
_entity_poly.pdbx_strand_id
1 'polypeptide(L)'
;MDWILITEQLLNGLQFGLMLFLLAAGLTLVFGIMDMINLAHGSLYMVGAYLAAAVAAATGSFLLAVLAALIGTAILGMLLEVTLLRRLYARDHLSQVLATFALILMLNEGVRILWGDQPLMLNTPSALSGPIELLPGLFYPAYRLLIIGVGLAVALLMWGLVTRTRAGMWVRAGASNRQMATAMGIDIRKLFTAVFGLGAALCALAGALLGPLLAVQVGMGESILI
;
A
#
# COMPACT_ATOMS: atom_id res chain seq x y z
N MET A 1 11.60 -8.74 34.91
CA MET A 1 11.17 -8.46 33.53
C MET A 1 12.35 -7.81 32.86
N ASP A 2 13.05 -8.55 32.01
CA ASP A 2 14.34 -8.10 31.49
C ASP A 2 14.13 -6.92 30.53
N TRP A 3 14.91 -5.85 30.68
CA TRP A 3 14.81 -4.64 29.84
C TRP A 3 14.92 -4.95 28.34
N ILE A 4 15.61 -6.04 28.00
CA ILE A 4 15.73 -6.61 26.66
C ILE A 4 14.36 -7.00 26.11
N LEU A 5 13.54 -7.74 26.88
CA LEU A 5 12.21 -8.17 26.48
C LEU A 5 11.27 -6.99 26.23
N ILE A 6 11.32 -5.98 27.10
CA ILE A 6 10.50 -4.76 26.95
C ILE A 6 10.88 -4.03 25.65
N THR A 7 12.19 -3.88 25.39
CA THR A 7 12.69 -3.20 24.20
C THR A 7 12.33 -3.96 22.93
N GLU A 8 12.48 -5.29 22.92
CA GLU A 8 12.09 -6.14 21.80
C GLU A 8 10.59 -6.03 21.51
N GLN A 9 9.75 -6.06 22.55
CA GLN A 9 8.31 -5.95 22.39
C GLN A 9 7.87 -4.58 21.89
N LEU A 10 8.55 -3.50 22.31
CA LEU A 10 8.33 -2.16 21.77
C LEU A 10 8.69 -2.08 20.29
N LEU A 11 9.81 -2.67 19.88
CA LEU A 11 10.21 -2.72 18.46
C LEU A 11 9.22 -3.54 17.62
N ASN A 12 8.75 -4.67 18.12
CA ASN A 12 7.71 -5.47 17.46
C ASN A 12 6.39 -4.73 17.35
N GLY A 13 5.96 -4.04 18.42
CA GLY A 13 4.77 -3.19 18.40
C GLY A 13 4.89 -2.04 17.40
N LEU A 14 6.05 -1.38 17.34
CA LEU A 14 6.34 -0.33 16.36
C LEU A 14 6.32 -0.86 14.93
N GLN A 15 6.99 -2.00 14.68
CA GLN A 15 7.02 -2.64 13.37
C GLN A 15 5.61 -3.02 12.89
N PHE A 16 4.80 -3.60 13.76
CA PHE A 16 3.42 -3.96 13.45
C PHE A 16 2.56 -2.72 13.21
N GLY A 17 2.71 -1.68 14.04
CA GLY A 17 2.03 -0.40 13.86
C GLY A 17 2.37 0.29 12.54
N LEU A 18 3.65 0.25 12.12
CA LEU A 18 4.10 0.80 10.84
C LEU A 18 3.59 0.00 9.64
N MET A 19 3.47 -1.32 9.79
CA MET A 19 2.83 -2.17 8.80
C MET A 19 1.36 -1.78 8.61
N LEU A 20 0.60 -1.65 9.70
CA LEU A 20 -0.80 -1.20 9.65
C LEU A 20 -0.91 0.22 9.09
N PHE A 21 0.01 1.11 9.48
CA PHE A 21 0.08 2.46 8.94
C PHE A 21 0.29 2.48 7.43
N LEU A 22 1.24 1.70 6.90
CA LEU A 22 1.52 1.68 5.45
C LEU A 22 0.27 1.24 4.65
N LEU A 23 -0.47 0.26 5.17
CA LEU A 23 -1.72 -0.19 4.56
C LEU A 23 -2.83 0.86 4.69
N ALA A 24 -3.02 1.42 5.88
CA ALA A 24 -4.07 2.38 6.18
C ALA A 24 -3.83 3.74 5.51
N ALA A 25 -2.58 4.19 5.35
CA ALA A 25 -2.24 5.49 4.79
C ALA A 25 -2.75 5.64 3.36
N GLY A 26 -2.65 4.59 2.54
CA GLY A 26 -3.21 4.58 1.19
C GLY A 26 -4.73 4.74 1.20
N LEU A 27 -5.40 3.97 2.07
CA LEU A 27 -6.84 4.03 2.28
C LEU A 27 -7.29 5.43 2.72
N THR A 28 -6.68 5.98 3.78
CA THR A 28 -7.01 7.30 4.33
C THR A 28 -6.84 8.41 3.31
N LEU A 29 -5.79 8.36 2.49
CA LEU A 29 -5.54 9.36 1.47
C LEU A 29 -6.61 9.32 0.36
N VAL A 30 -6.98 8.12 -0.08
CA VAL A 30 -8.01 7.89 -1.12
C VAL A 30 -9.39 8.31 -0.59
N PHE A 31 -9.80 7.75 0.54
CA PHE A 31 -11.09 8.02 1.16
C PHE A 31 -11.25 9.49 1.56
N GLY A 32 -10.22 10.08 2.18
CA GLY A 32 -10.29 11.42 2.76
C GLY A 32 -10.60 12.53 1.75
N ILE A 33 -10.35 12.31 0.46
CA ILE A 33 -10.64 13.29 -0.59
C ILE A 33 -11.83 12.86 -1.44
N MET A 34 -11.94 11.57 -1.78
CA MET A 34 -12.89 11.06 -2.78
C MET A 34 -14.23 10.61 -2.19
N ASP A 35 -14.35 10.46 -0.87
CA ASP A 35 -15.59 10.05 -0.19
C ASP A 35 -16.24 8.84 -0.88
N MET A 36 -15.40 7.88 -1.26
CA MET A 36 -15.80 6.68 -1.98
C MET A 36 -15.36 5.46 -1.20
N ILE A 37 -16.29 4.53 -0.97
CA ILE A 37 -15.99 3.26 -0.32
C ILE A 37 -15.28 2.33 -1.31
N ASN A 38 -13.96 2.22 -1.19
CA ASN A 38 -13.14 1.31 -2.00
C ASN A 38 -12.73 0.04 -1.23
N LEU A 39 -13.53 -1.02 -1.34
CA LEU A 39 -13.20 -2.31 -0.74
C LEU A 39 -12.01 -3.01 -1.43
N ALA A 40 -11.81 -2.74 -2.73
CA ALA A 40 -10.76 -3.36 -3.55
C ALA A 40 -9.34 -2.83 -3.25
N HIS A 41 -9.20 -1.92 -2.30
CA HIS A 41 -7.89 -1.38 -1.90
C HIS A 41 -6.92 -2.48 -1.43
N GLY A 42 -7.45 -3.54 -0.79
CA GLY A 42 -6.67 -4.71 -0.36
C GLY A 42 -6.21 -5.57 -1.53
N SER A 43 -7.01 -5.65 -2.58
CA SER A 43 -6.60 -6.33 -3.81
C SER A 43 -5.41 -5.62 -4.49
N LEU A 44 -5.29 -4.30 -4.37
CA LEU A 44 -4.09 -3.57 -4.84
C LEU A 44 -2.83 -3.92 -4.01
N TYR A 45 -2.99 -4.11 -2.70
CA TYR A 45 -1.92 -4.63 -1.83
C TYR A 45 -1.47 -6.02 -2.29
N MET A 46 -2.42 -6.92 -2.55
CA MET A 46 -2.14 -8.26 -3.09
C MET A 46 -1.42 -8.17 -4.45
N VAL A 47 -1.93 -7.38 -5.40
CA VAL A 47 -1.30 -7.21 -6.72
C VAL A 47 0.13 -6.72 -6.59
N GLY A 48 0.40 -5.75 -5.70
CA GLY A 48 1.76 -5.29 -5.43
C GLY A 48 2.67 -6.39 -4.87
N ALA A 49 2.18 -7.22 -3.96
CA ALA A 49 2.94 -8.37 -3.44
C ALA A 49 3.26 -9.40 -4.54
N TYR A 50 2.30 -9.72 -5.41
CA TYR A 50 2.50 -10.64 -6.55
C TYR A 50 3.47 -10.07 -7.59
N LEU A 51 3.36 -8.78 -7.93
CA LEU A 51 4.30 -8.12 -8.83
C LEU A 51 5.72 -8.12 -8.25
N ALA A 52 5.87 -7.84 -6.96
CA ALA A 52 7.15 -7.92 -6.29
C ALA A 52 7.70 -9.36 -6.33
N ALA A 53 6.89 -10.37 -6.03
CA ALA A 53 7.30 -11.76 -6.04
C ALA A 53 7.77 -12.21 -7.44
N ALA A 54 7.00 -11.87 -8.47
CA ALA A 54 7.30 -12.22 -9.85
C ALA A 54 8.62 -11.60 -10.32
N VAL A 55 8.81 -10.30 -10.04
CA VAL A 55 10.03 -9.59 -10.46
C VAL A 55 11.24 -10.04 -9.65
N ALA A 56 11.08 -10.28 -8.34
CA ALA A 56 12.14 -10.84 -7.50
C ALA A 56 12.58 -12.22 -8.01
N ALA A 57 11.63 -13.08 -8.40
CA ALA A 57 11.93 -14.40 -8.97
C ALA A 57 12.65 -14.28 -10.33
N ALA A 58 12.29 -13.31 -11.16
CA ALA A 58 12.87 -13.13 -12.49
C ALA A 58 14.26 -12.46 -12.48
N THR A 59 14.48 -11.47 -11.62
CA THR A 59 15.72 -10.66 -11.61
C THR A 59 16.66 -10.98 -10.44
N GLY A 60 16.19 -11.66 -9.40
CA GLY A 60 16.94 -11.87 -8.16
C GLY A 60 17.19 -10.59 -7.34
N SER A 61 16.67 -9.43 -7.78
CA SER A 61 16.89 -8.13 -7.14
C SER A 61 15.65 -7.65 -6.41
N PHE A 62 15.76 -7.54 -5.09
CA PHE A 62 14.69 -7.03 -4.24
C PHE A 62 14.35 -5.56 -4.50
N LEU A 63 15.36 -4.73 -4.82
CA LEU A 63 15.11 -3.32 -5.11
C LEU A 63 14.30 -3.16 -6.40
N LEU A 64 14.63 -3.93 -7.44
CA LEU A 64 13.86 -3.94 -8.69
C LEU A 64 12.44 -4.47 -8.46
N ALA A 65 12.28 -5.48 -7.61
CA ALA A 65 10.98 -6.02 -7.24
C ALA A 65 10.09 -4.96 -6.57
N VAL A 66 10.62 -4.24 -5.57
CA VAL A 66 9.89 -3.16 -4.90
C VAL A 66 9.54 -2.05 -5.88
N LEU A 67 10.49 -1.57 -6.69
CA LEU A 67 10.23 -0.50 -7.67
C LEU A 67 9.18 -0.91 -8.71
N ALA A 68 9.25 -2.14 -9.22
CA ALA A 68 8.29 -2.65 -10.18
C ALA A 68 6.89 -2.81 -9.55
N ALA A 69 6.79 -3.26 -8.30
CA ALA A 69 5.53 -3.33 -7.58
C ALA A 69 4.92 -1.93 -7.38
N LEU A 70 5.72 -0.94 -6.96
CA LEU A 70 5.24 0.44 -6.78
C LEU A 70 4.71 1.01 -8.09
N ILE A 71 5.51 0.95 -9.16
CA ILE A 71 5.16 1.55 -10.45
C ILE A 71 4.01 0.78 -11.10
N GLY A 72 4.08 -0.55 -11.13
CA GLY A 72 3.07 -1.40 -11.75
C GLY A 72 1.70 -1.24 -11.10
N THR A 73 1.63 -1.31 -9.77
CA THR A 73 0.37 -1.14 -9.04
C THR A 73 -0.11 0.31 -9.05
N ALA A 74 0.77 1.31 -9.05
CA ALA A 74 0.37 2.71 -9.24
C ALA A 74 -0.30 2.92 -10.60
N ILE A 75 0.28 2.39 -11.68
CA ILE A 75 -0.29 2.46 -13.02
C ILE A 75 -1.63 1.73 -13.08
N LEU A 76 -1.71 0.52 -12.53
CA LEU A 76 -2.96 -0.23 -12.46
C LEU A 76 -4.02 0.56 -11.69
N GLY A 77 -3.66 1.13 -10.53
CA GLY A 77 -4.56 1.95 -9.73
C GLY A 77 -5.08 3.17 -10.50
N MET A 78 -4.20 3.91 -11.17
CA MET A 78 -4.59 5.04 -12.02
C MET A 78 -5.52 4.60 -13.15
N LEU A 79 -5.26 3.45 -13.77
CA LEU A 79 -6.10 2.90 -14.84
C LEU A 79 -7.48 2.52 -14.31
N LEU A 80 -7.56 1.89 -13.14
CA LEU A 80 -8.83 1.55 -12.49
C LEU A 80 -9.62 2.81 -12.09
N GLU A 81 -8.96 3.86 -11.62
CA GLU A 81 -9.59 5.14 -11.33
C GLU A 81 -10.23 5.73 -12.58
N VAL A 82 -9.45 5.90 -13.65
CA VAL A 82 -9.90 6.58 -14.86
C VAL A 82 -11.01 5.81 -15.58
N THR A 83 -10.94 4.48 -15.60
CA THR A 83 -11.84 3.64 -16.38
C THR A 83 -13.13 3.30 -15.63
N LEU A 84 -13.02 2.91 -14.36
CA LEU A 84 -14.13 2.41 -13.56
C LEU A 84 -14.54 3.44 -12.51
N LEU A 85 -13.65 3.75 -11.56
CA LEU A 85 -14.06 4.45 -10.32
C LEU A 85 -14.57 5.86 -10.58
N ARG A 86 -14.02 6.56 -11.58
CA ARG A 86 -14.49 7.89 -11.98
C ARG A 86 -15.98 7.93 -12.32
N ARG A 87 -16.51 6.85 -12.88
CA ARG A 87 -17.94 6.73 -13.22
C ARG A 87 -18.80 6.43 -11.99
N LEU A 88 -18.20 5.86 -10.95
CA LEU A 88 -18.86 5.46 -9.71
C LEU A 88 -18.91 6.56 -8.65
N TYR A 89 -18.04 7.57 -8.72
CA TYR A 89 -18.08 8.70 -7.78
C TYR A 89 -19.41 9.46 -7.75
N ALA A 90 -20.16 9.44 -8.85
CA ALA A 90 -21.48 10.08 -8.93
C ALA A 90 -22.65 9.14 -8.54
N ARG A 91 -22.36 7.88 -8.20
CA ARG A 91 -23.35 6.87 -7.82
C ARG A 91 -23.45 6.75 -6.30
N ASP A 92 -24.55 6.15 -5.85
CA ASP A 92 -24.82 5.85 -4.45
C ASP A 92 -23.78 4.89 -3.84
N HIS A 93 -23.64 4.93 -2.52
CA HIS A 93 -22.66 4.15 -1.78
C HIS A 93 -22.82 2.63 -2.00
N LEU A 94 -24.04 2.12 -2.15
CA LEU A 94 -24.28 0.69 -2.39
C LEU A 94 -23.71 0.28 -3.76
N SER A 95 -23.93 1.08 -4.80
CA SER A 95 -23.32 0.87 -6.12
C SER A 95 -21.78 0.84 -6.06
N GLN A 96 -21.17 1.71 -5.23
CA GLN A 96 -19.71 1.74 -5.05
C GLN A 96 -19.19 0.46 -4.39
N VAL A 97 -19.86 -0.01 -3.33
CA VAL A 97 -19.49 -1.26 -2.64
C VAL A 97 -19.66 -2.46 -3.56
N LEU A 98 -20.78 -2.58 -4.29
CA LEU A 98 -21.01 -3.70 -5.21
C LEU A 98 -19.96 -3.77 -6.32
N ALA A 99 -19.59 -2.63 -6.90
CA ALA A 99 -18.59 -2.60 -7.95
C ALA A 99 -17.18 -2.86 -7.45
N THR A 100 -16.83 -2.36 -6.26
CA THR A 100 -15.52 -2.65 -5.66
C THR A 100 -15.42 -4.09 -5.18
N PHE A 101 -16.52 -4.70 -4.75
CA PHE A 101 -16.60 -6.14 -4.53
C PHE A 101 -16.39 -6.94 -5.83
N ALA A 102 -17.07 -6.56 -6.91
CA ALA A 102 -16.82 -7.16 -8.22
C ALA A 102 -15.35 -7.01 -8.66
N LEU A 103 -14.74 -5.86 -8.35
CA LEU A 103 -13.33 -5.61 -8.63
C LEU A 103 -12.40 -6.49 -7.78
N ILE A 104 -12.72 -6.76 -6.52
CA ILE A 104 -11.98 -7.75 -5.70
C ILE A 104 -11.97 -9.09 -6.41
N LEU A 105 -13.15 -9.60 -6.79
CA LEU A 105 -13.28 -10.90 -7.45
C LEU A 105 -12.50 -10.94 -8.77
N MET A 106 -12.60 -9.90 -9.59
CA MET A 106 -11.87 -9.79 -10.86
C MET A 106 -10.35 -9.73 -10.67
N LEU A 107 -9.86 -8.98 -9.67
CA LEU A 107 -8.43 -8.88 -9.41
C LEU A 107 -7.86 -10.17 -8.82
N ASN A 108 -8.59 -10.81 -7.91
CA ASN A 108 -8.21 -12.11 -7.35
C ASN A 108 -8.13 -13.18 -8.45
N GLU A 109 -9.16 -13.28 -9.28
CA GLU A 109 -9.18 -14.25 -10.37
C GLU A 109 -8.13 -13.91 -11.43
N GLY A 110 -7.91 -12.62 -11.73
CA GLY A 110 -6.83 -12.18 -12.62
C GLY A 110 -5.45 -12.58 -12.11
N VAL A 111 -5.18 -12.42 -10.82
CA VAL A 111 -3.93 -12.88 -10.19
C VAL A 111 -3.81 -14.41 -10.24
N ARG A 112 -4.90 -15.13 -9.94
CA ARG A 112 -4.94 -16.60 -10.02
C ARG A 112 -4.68 -17.12 -11.43
N ILE A 113 -5.20 -16.47 -12.47
CA ILE A 113 -4.96 -16.86 -13.87
C ILE A 113 -3.50 -16.60 -14.26
N LEU A 114 -2.91 -15.49 -13.83
CA LEU A 114 -1.55 -15.09 -14.20
C LEU A 114 -0.46 -15.86 -13.44
N TRP A 115 -0.62 -16.08 -12.14
CA TRP A 115 0.41 -16.67 -11.26
C TRP A 115 0.04 -18.04 -10.69
N GLY A 116 -1.20 -18.49 -10.86
CA GLY A 116 -1.70 -19.72 -10.27
C GLY A 116 -2.20 -19.53 -8.82
N ASP A 117 -2.69 -20.63 -8.25
CA ASP A 117 -3.22 -20.68 -6.87
C ASP A 117 -2.14 -20.95 -5.82
N GLN A 118 -0.93 -21.32 -6.25
CA GLN A 118 0.14 -21.61 -5.32
C GLN A 118 0.70 -20.32 -4.70
N PRO A 119 0.84 -20.26 -3.37
CA PRO A 119 1.47 -19.12 -2.72
C PRO A 119 2.88 -18.90 -3.24
N LEU A 120 3.20 -17.67 -3.63
CA LEU A 120 4.55 -17.29 -4.01
C LEU A 120 5.35 -16.94 -2.77
N MET A 121 6.53 -17.55 -2.64
CA MET A 121 7.46 -17.23 -1.56
C MET A 121 8.38 -16.11 -2.02
N LEU A 122 8.30 -14.98 -1.33
CA LEU A 122 9.18 -13.84 -1.57
C LEU A 122 10.32 -13.92 -0.56
N ASN A 123 11.50 -14.36 -1.01
CA ASN A 123 12.63 -14.51 -0.11
C ASN A 123 13.20 -13.14 0.29
N THR A 124 13.59 -13.00 1.56
CA THR A 124 14.32 -11.82 2.01
C THR A 124 15.72 -11.79 1.37
N PRO A 125 16.28 -10.60 1.08
CA PRO A 125 17.65 -10.48 0.58
C PRO A 125 18.63 -11.14 1.56
N SER A 126 19.64 -11.86 1.04
CA SER A 126 20.66 -12.54 1.85
C SER A 126 21.44 -11.58 2.77
N ALA A 127 21.52 -10.30 2.43
CA ALA A 127 22.12 -9.26 3.26
C ALA A 127 21.27 -8.88 4.50
N LEU A 128 19.98 -9.25 4.52
CA LEU A 128 18.99 -8.85 5.54
C LEU A 128 18.34 -10.05 6.26
N SER A 129 18.78 -11.27 5.93
CA SER A 129 18.23 -12.51 6.51
C SER A 129 18.77 -12.80 7.92
N GLY A 130 19.89 -12.19 8.32
CA GLY A 130 20.50 -12.36 9.64
C GLY A 130 19.95 -11.40 10.71
N PRO A 131 19.92 -11.82 11.99
CA PRO A 131 19.70 -10.91 13.10
C PRO A 131 20.91 -9.98 13.29
N ILE A 132 20.65 -8.72 13.65
CA ILE A 132 21.67 -7.74 14.02
C ILE A 132 21.62 -7.55 15.53
N GLU A 133 22.79 -7.49 16.15
CA GLU A 133 22.93 -7.11 17.55
C GLU A 133 22.80 -5.59 17.68
N LEU A 134 21.70 -5.13 18.29
CA LEU A 134 21.42 -3.70 18.50
C LEU A 134 22.03 -3.19 19.81
N LEU A 135 21.99 -4.03 20.83
CA LEU A 135 22.52 -3.81 22.18
C LEU A 135 23.18 -5.13 22.62
N PRO A 136 24.13 -5.11 23.57
CA PRO A 136 24.74 -6.33 24.08
C PRO A 136 23.68 -7.34 24.53
N GLY A 137 23.56 -8.47 23.82
CA GLY A 137 22.56 -9.51 24.09
C GLY A 137 21.15 -9.29 23.51
N LEU A 138 20.90 -8.23 22.73
CA LEU A 138 19.64 -8.00 22.00
C LEU A 138 19.84 -8.23 20.51
N PHE A 139 19.41 -9.40 20.03
CA PHE A 139 19.41 -9.77 18.63
C PHE A 139 18.05 -9.50 18.01
N TYR A 140 17.99 -8.66 16.98
CA TYR A 140 16.74 -8.31 16.31
C TYR A 140 16.85 -8.51 14.80
N PRO A 141 15.83 -9.06 14.12
CA PRO A 141 15.88 -9.31 12.68
C PRO A 141 16.13 -8.03 11.87
N ALA A 142 17.18 -8.01 11.05
CA ALA A 142 17.54 -6.84 10.22
C ALA A 142 16.38 -6.41 9.30
N TYR A 143 15.65 -7.38 8.75
CA TYR A 143 14.49 -7.12 7.90
C TYR A 143 13.38 -6.33 8.59
N ARG A 144 13.12 -6.59 9.88
CA ARG A 144 12.12 -5.82 10.66
C ARG A 144 12.56 -4.39 10.88
N LEU A 145 13.87 -4.14 11.08
CA LEU A 145 14.41 -2.78 11.16
C LEU A 145 14.27 -2.04 9.83
N LEU A 146 14.47 -2.73 8.70
CA LEU A 146 14.23 -2.13 7.39
C LEU A 146 12.78 -1.70 7.24
N ILE A 147 11.81 -2.55 7.63
CA ILE A 147 10.39 -2.19 7.59
C ILE A 147 10.11 -0.96 8.47
N ILE A 148 10.69 -0.91 9.68
CA ILE A 148 10.55 0.26 10.55
C ILE A 148 11.12 1.51 9.86
N GLY A 149 12.33 1.43 9.31
CA GLY A 149 12.99 2.54 8.63
C GLY A 149 12.20 3.05 7.42
N VAL A 150 11.73 2.14 6.55
CA VAL A 150 10.92 2.49 5.38
C VAL A 150 9.55 3.03 5.81
N GLY A 151 8.91 2.43 6.80
CA GLY A 151 7.63 2.90 7.34
C GLY A 151 7.72 4.33 7.87
N LEU A 152 8.75 4.64 8.67
CA LEU A 152 9.01 5.99 9.18
C LEU A 152 9.35 6.97 8.04
N ALA A 153 10.15 6.55 7.06
CA ALA A 153 10.47 7.38 5.90
C ALA A 153 9.21 7.74 5.10
N VAL A 154 8.32 6.77 4.88
CA VAL A 154 7.03 6.99 4.20
C VAL A 154 6.11 7.87 5.05
N ALA A 155 6.07 7.70 6.36
CA ALA A 155 5.29 8.55 7.25
C ALA A 155 5.74 10.02 7.17
N LEU A 156 7.06 10.26 7.22
CA LEU A 156 7.64 11.59 7.04
C LEU A 156 7.37 12.15 5.65
N LEU A 157 7.48 11.33 4.60
CA LEU A 157 7.21 11.72 3.22
C LEU A 157 5.74 12.09 3.04
N MET A 158 4.81 11.30 3.58
CA MET A 158 3.37 11.59 3.56
C MET A 158 3.06 12.86 4.35
N TRP A 159 3.63 13.01 5.54
CA TRP A 159 3.46 14.23 6.34
C TRP A 159 3.95 15.46 5.56
N GLY A 160 5.14 15.40 4.97
CA GLY A 160 5.70 16.48 4.16
C GLY A 160 4.88 16.75 2.90
N LEU A 161 4.50 15.71 2.15
CA LEU A 161 3.70 15.83 0.95
C LEU A 161 2.35 16.48 1.26
N VAL A 162 1.64 15.98 2.26
CA VAL A 162 0.33 16.51 2.62
C VAL A 162 0.49 17.91 3.20
N THR A 163 1.29 18.15 4.24
CA THR A 163 1.29 19.43 4.95
C THR A 163 2.06 20.56 4.24
N ARG A 164 3.19 20.26 3.59
CA ARG A 164 4.14 21.28 3.10
C ARG A 164 4.06 21.54 1.60
N THR A 165 3.35 20.72 0.81
CA THR A 165 3.34 20.87 -0.66
C THR A 165 2.04 21.45 -1.22
N ARG A 166 2.12 21.98 -2.46
CA ARG A 166 0.96 22.44 -3.24
C ARG A 166 -0.02 21.31 -3.55
N ALA A 167 0.50 20.12 -3.86
CA ALA A 167 -0.34 18.93 -4.07
C ALA A 167 -1.16 18.62 -2.81
N GLY A 168 -0.53 18.65 -1.64
CA GLY A 168 -1.21 18.47 -0.36
C GLY A 168 -2.23 19.56 -0.02
N MET A 169 -1.98 20.81 -0.43
CA MET A 169 -2.97 21.90 -0.35
C MET A 169 -4.20 21.61 -1.22
N TRP A 170 -4.00 21.16 -2.48
CA TRP A 170 -5.09 20.80 -3.38
C TRP A 170 -5.89 19.59 -2.86
N VAL A 171 -5.19 18.60 -2.31
CA VAL A 171 -5.78 17.44 -1.62
C VAL A 171 -6.74 17.91 -0.52
N ARG A 172 -6.28 18.78 0.40
CA ARG A 172 -7.13 19.31 1.48
C ARG A 172 -8.27 20.17 0.95
N ALA A 173 -8.01 21.03 -0.05
CA ALA A 173 -9.04 21.87 -0.64
C ALA A 173 -10.15 21.04 -1.30
N GLY A 174 -9.77 19.97 -2.02
CA GLY A 174 -10.69 19.02 -2.62
C GLY A 174 -11.49 18.24 -1.57
N ALA A 175 -10.87 17.86 -0.46
CA ALA A 175 -11.55 17.20 0.66
C ALA A 175 -12.58 18.12 1.36
N SER A 176 -12.27 19.41 1.52
CA SER A 176 -13.17 20.35 2.17
C SER A 176 -14.35 20.78 1.29
N ASN A 177 -14.10 21.17 0.02
CA ASN A 177 -15.16 21.53 -0.91
C ASN A 177 -14.71 21.35 -2.37
N ARG A 178 -15.09 20.21 -2.97
CA ARG A 178 -14.78 19.86 -4.36
C ARG A 178 -15.30 20.89 -5.37
N GLN A 179 -16.50 21.41 -5.17
CA GLN A 179 -17.09 22.37 -6.12
C GLN A 179 -16.29 23.68 -6.13
N MET A 180 -15.95 24.19 -4.95
CA MET A 180 -15.14 25.41 -4.82
C MET A 180 -13.71 25.20 -5.37
N ALA A 181 -13.08 24.06 -5.05
CA ALA A 181 -11.74 23.75 -5.56
C ALA A 181 -11.71 23.70 -7.11
N THR A 182 -12.76 23.14 -7.74
CA THR A 182 -12.89 23.15 -9.20
C THR A 182 -13.09 24.57 -9.75
N ALA A 183 -13.91 25.39 -9.09
CA ALA A 183 -14.14 26.78 -9.50
C ALA A 183 -12.86 27.65 -9.40
N MET A 184 -11.97 27.32 -8.47
CA MET A 184 -10.65 27.94 -8.32
C MET A 184 -9.62 27.45 -9.36
N GLY A 185 -10.02 26.64 -10.34
CA GLY A 185 -9.19 26.18 -11.45
C GLY A 185 -8.34 24.93 -11.15
N ILE A 186 -8.60 24.23 -10.05
CA ILE A 186 -7.91 22.96 -9.74
C ILE A 186 -8.54 21.85 -10.59
N ASP A 187 -7.71 21.15 -11.39
CA ASP A 187 -8.14 19.97 -12.13
C ASP A 187 -8.29 18.77 -11.18
N ILE A 188 -9.48 18.64 -10.58
CA ILE A 188 -9.80 17.57 -9.62
C ILE A 188 -9.61 16.18 -10.23
N ARG A 189 -9.84 16.02 -11.54
CA ARG A 189 -9.70 14.71 -12.20
C ARG A 189 -8.25 14.24 -12.15
N LYS A 190 -7.30 15.10 -12.50
CA LYS A 190 -5.87 14.78 -12.41
C LYS A 190 -5.41 14.58 -10.97
N LEU A 191 -5.94 15.39 -10.05
CA LEU A 191 -5.65 15.24 -8.62
C LEU A 191 -6.09 13.86 -8.10
N PHE A 192 -7.30 13.41 -8.46
CA PHE A 192 -7.83 12.11 -8.04
C PHE A 192 -7.02 10.96 -8.63
N THR A 193 -6.70 11.01 -9.92
CA THR A 193 -5.83 10.00 -10.55
C THR A 193 -4.47 9.92 -9.84
N ALA A 194 -3.84 11.07 -9.57
CA ALA A 194 -2.53 11.11 -8.91
C ALA A 194 -2.58 10.58 -7.47
N VAL A 195 -3.61 10.96 -6.71
CA VAL A 195 -3.80 10.49 -5.33
C VAL A 195 -4.10 8.99 -5.31
N PHE A 196 -4.94 8.50 -6.22
CA PHE A 196 -5.26 7.09 -6.30
C PHE A 196 -4.03 6.25 -6.69
N GLY A 197 -3.23 6.73 -7.66
CA GLY A 197 -1.95 6.11 -8.01
C GLY A 197 -0.97 6.06 -6.84
N LEU A 198 -0.88 7.15 -6.07
CA LEU A 198 -0.06 7.21 -4.86
C LEU A 198 -0.56 6.25 -3.77
N GLY A 199 -1.86 6.19 -3.52
CA GLY A 199 -2.46 5.24 -2.57
C GLY A 199 -2.22 3.78 -2.98
N ALA A 200 -2.36 3.48 -4.26
CA ALA A 200 -2.05 2.17 -4.83
C ALA A 200 -0.54 1.83 -4.71
N ALA A 201 0.35 2.79 -4.92
CA ALA A 201 1.79 2.61 -4.72
C ALA A 201 2.14 2.31 -3.26
N LEU A 202 1.50 2.98 -2.30
CA LEU A 202 1.70 2.73 -0.87
C LEU A 202 1.24 1.32 -0.47
N CYS A 203 0.09 0.86 -1.01
CA CYS A 203 -0.34 -0.52 -0.82
C CYS A 203 0.62 -1.53 -1.43
N ALA A 204 1.18 -1.23 -2.60
CA ALA A 204 2.17 -2.11 -3.21
C ALA A 204 3.48 -2.16 -2.44
N LEU A 205 3.91 -1.03 -1.88
CA LEU A 205 5.05 -0.97 -0.98
C LEU A 205 4.81 -1.84 0.26
N ALA A 206 3.63 -1.72 0.88
CA ALA A 206 3.24 -2.57 2.00
C ALA A 206 3.28 -4.06 1.59
N GLY A 207 2.66 -4.42 0.46
CA GLY A 207 2.62 -5.79 -0.06
C GLY A 207 3.99 -6.37 -0.36
N ALA A 208 4.87 -5.60 -1.00
CA ALA A 208 6.22 -6.02 -1.32
C ALA A 208 7.09 -6.24 -0.08
N LEU A 209 6.95 -5.38 0.94
CA LEU A 209 7.70 -5.50 2.20
C LEU A 209 7.13 -6.59 3.11
N LEU A 210 5.83 -6.84 3.07
CA LEU A 210 5.18 -7.84 3.91
C LEU A 210 5.18 -9.23 3.29
N GLY A 211 5.29 -9.36 1.97
CA GLY A 211 5.34 -10.65 1.26
C GLY A 211 6.39 -11.65 1.79
N PRO A 212 7.58 -11.21 2.22
CA PRO A 212 8.54 -12.12 2.86
C PRO A 212 8.18 -12.56 4.28
N LEU A 213 7.32 -11.81 4.98
CA LEU A 213 6.84 -12.15 6.33
C LEU A 213 5.52 -12.94 6.29
N LEU A 214 4.69 -12.63 5.31
CA LEU A 214 3.37 -13.17 5.08
C LEU A 214 3.36 -13.75 3.67
N ALA A 215 3.26 -15.08 3.54
CA ALA A 215 3.21 -15.74 2.24
C ALA A 215 2.30 -15.01 1.24
N VAL A 216 2.79 -14.80 0.02
CA VAL A 216 2.02 -14.08 -1.01
C VAL A 216 0.98 -15.03 -1.58
N GLN A 217 -0.28 -14.79 -1.23
CA GLN A 217 -1.41 -15.64 -1.60
C GLN A 217 -2.60 -14.80 -2.07
N VAL A 218 -3.47 -15.41 -2.90
CA VAL A 218 -4.67 -14.75 -3.41
C VAL A 218 -5.59 -14.39 -2.24
N GLY A 219 -6.16 -13.18 -2.25
CA GLY A 219 -7.04 -12.69 -1.19
C GLY A 219 -6.32 -12.19 0.07
N MET A 220 -4.97 -12.17 0.12
CA MET A 220 -4.22 -11.73 1.32
C MET A 220 -4.51 -10.29 1.78
N GLY A 221 -5.09 -9.45 0.92
CA GLY A 221 -5.47 -8.09 1.29
C GLY A 221 -6.84 -7.97 1.95
N GLU A 222 -7.68 -9.00 1.87
CA GLU A 222 -9.03 -9.00 2.43
C GLU A 222 -9.00 -9.15 3.94
N SER A 223 -8.21 -10.09 4.45
CA SER A 223 -8.07 -10.36 5.90
C SER A 223 -7.48 -9.21 6.71
N ILE A 224 -6.92 -8.20 6.05
CA ILE A 224 -6.36 -7.02 6.70
C ILE A 224 -7.33 -5.83 6.66
N LEU A 225 -8.30 -5.84 5.75
CA LEU A 225 -9.29 -4.77 5.58
C LEU A 225 -10.68 -5.12 6.12
N ILE A 226 -11.01 -6.41 6.25
CA ILE A 226 -12.31 -6.95 6.64
C ILE A 226 -12.16 -7.89 7.83
#